data_AF-A8W052-F1
#
_entry.id   AF-A8W052-F1
#
_cell.length_a   1.000
_cell.length_b   1.000
_cell.length_c   1.000
_cell.angle_alpha   90.00
_cell.angle_beta   90.00
_cell.angle_gamma   90.00
#
_symmetry.space_group_name_H-M   'P 1'
#
loop_
_entity.id
_entity.type
_entity.pdbx_description
1 polymer ?
#
loop_
_entity_poly.entity_id
_entity_poly.type
_entity_poly.pdbx_seq_one_letter_code
_entity_poly.pdbx_strand_id
1 'polypeptide(L)'
;MASSLLTRSTPVTPLRSSMSSSPGRLIEPAASAFGVPLARGRPQGRLRRGRVLHDPTIVSRALAAFALRGGWSAPAKRRARKAMRKSMDRKEIEALRDQVSCAAVLEQAGFAIDLKESTRRAVKFRRSGEIIIVTHDGRGWFDPLGDAKGDVFGLVEHLDHVGFLEGAGRVAGLVGFAITEPEWQAPRPDRDLDLSLPERWQARRRPWPSSSTWAYLNGERFLPATLLRATIGQDRLREGPQGSMWAAHTDNAGVVTGWEARGPEYRGFASGGTKVLFRLGPDPALRLAVTEAAIDAMSLAAIEGLRDGTVYLSTGGGWSPSTEAALRQMASRADSLLVAATDGNPQGEMFAERLRALADTVGCDWSRLRPPEEDWNETLKIREKEKRERKEGGVPHSRRPRQGKLRPGEPALDPAGRDAGGPGGVMKD
;
A
#
# COMPACT_ATOMS: atom_id res chain seq x y z
N MET A 1 40.57 -51.04 -41.68
CA MET A 1 39.17 -50.76 -41.31
C MET A 1 38.58 -52.06 -40.82
N ALA A 2 38.42 -52.22 -39.50
CA ALA A 2 38.21 -53.51 -38.85
C ALA A 2 37.08 -53.48 -37.81
N SER A 3 36.32 -54.58 -37.80
CA SER A 3 35.72 -55.28 -36.63
C SER A 3 34.60 -54.60 -35.81
N SER A 4 33.39 -55.17 -35.82
CA SER A 4 32.82 -56.15 -34.84
C SER A 4 32.06 -55.45 -33.71
N LEU A 5 30.72 -55.57 -33.62
CA LEU A 5 29.91 -56.67 -33.06
C LEU A 5 29.71 -56.59 -31.53
N LEU A 6 28.44 -56.80 -31.14
CA LEU A 6 27.93 -57.53 -29.97
C LEU A 6 27.75 -56.82 -28.61
N THR A 7 26.46 -56.55 -28.31
CA THR A 7 25.66 -57.07 -27.19
C THR A 7 26.08 -56.91 -25.71
N ARG A 8 25.06 -56.54 -24.91
CA ARG A 8 24.43 -57.31 -23.79
C ARG A 8 24.46 -56.66 -22.38
N SER A 9 23.26 -56.70 -21.78
CA SER A 9 22.95 -57.12 -20.40
C SER A 9 22.94 -56.11 -19.24
N THR A 10 21.73 -55.95 -18.70
CA THR A 10 21.40 -55.72 -17.28
C THR A 10 22.01 -56.76 -16.34
N PRO A 11 22.08 -56.46 -15.02
CA PRO A 11 21.30 -57.29 -14.08
C PRO A 11 20.63 -56.52 -12.92
N VAL A 12 19.84 -57.31 -12.19
CA VAL A 12 18.82 -57.03 -11.18
C VAL A 12 19.37 -57.00 -9.74
N THR A 13 18.60 -56.30 -8.88
CA THR A 13 18.49 -56.10 -7.41
C THR A 13 18.93 -57.22 -6.44
N PRO A 14 19.09 -56.96 -5.11
CA PRO A 14 17.96 -57.15 -4.18
C PRO A 14 17.86 -56.25 -2.91
N LEU A 15 16.70 -56.40 -2.26
CA LEU A 15 16.09 -55.77 -1.07
C LEU A 15 16.94 -55.65 0.21
N ARG A 16 16.53 -54.71 1.09
CA ARG A 16 16.15 -55.05 2.48
C ARG A 16 15.20 -54.04 3.15
N SER A 17 14.07 -54.55 3.60
CA SER A 17 13.11 -53.95 4.54
C SER A 17 13.60 -54.06 5.99
N SER A 18 13.21 -53.14 6.87
CA SER A 18 12.94 -53.48 8.28
C SER A 18 12.04 -52.45 8.96
N MET A 19 10.93 -52.95 9.50
CA MET A 19 9.96 -52.30 10.38
C MET A 19 10.44 -52.29 11.85
N SER A 20 9.70 -51.49 12.64
CA SER A 20 9.58 -51.50 14.11
C SER A 20 10.70 -50.76 14.85
N SER A 21 10.47 -49.99 15.90
CA SER A 21 9.53 -50.17 17.01
C SER A 21 9.34 -48.87 17.81
N SER A 22 8.11 -48.53 18.19
CA SER A 22 7.81 -47.75 19.40
C SER A 22 8.11 -48.58 20.65
N PRO A 23 8.36 -47.94 21.81
CA PRO A 23 7.35 -47.89 22.87
C PRO A 23 7.25 -46.45 23.44
N GLY A 24 6.13 -45.91 23.90
CA GLY A 24 5.02 -46.51 24.64
C GLY A 24 5.06 -46.00 26.08
N ARG A 25 4.19 -45.01 26.40
CA ARG A 25 3.51 -44.76 27.70
C ARG A 25 2.72 -43.43 27.57
N LEU A 26 1.38 -43.43 27.46
CA LEU A 26 0.36 -43.51 28.54
C LEU A 26 0.73 -42.53 29.68
N ILE A 27 -0.04 -41.46 29.93
CA ILE A 27 -1.33 -41.46 30.67
C ILE A 27 -2.08 -40.12 30.41
N GLU A 28 -3.41 -40.18 30.24
CA GLU A 28 -4.37 -39.04 30.22
C GLU A 28 -4.64 -38.46 31.65
N PRO A 29 -5.76 -37.74 31.93
CA PRO A 29 -5.89 -36.29 31.82
C PRO A 29 -6.23 -35.64 33.19
N ALA A 30 -6.24 -34.30 33.27
CA ALA A 30 -6.94 -33.62 34.36
C ALA A 30 -7.52 -32.28 33.91
N ALA A 31 -8.84 -32.17 34.12
CA ALA A 31 -9.70 -31.03 33.88
C ALA A 31 -9.65 -30.01 35.04
N SER A 32 -10.41 -28.91 34.85
CA SER A 32 -10.79 -27.87 35.82
C SER A 32 -9.76 -26.75 36.00
N ALA A 33 -10.09 -25.47 36.18
CA ALA A 33 -11.36 -24.77 36.35
C ALA A 33 -11.08 -23.25 36.36
N PHE A 34 -12.09 -22.46 36.00
CA PHE A 34 -12.50 -21.14 36.52
C PHE A 34 -11.45 -20.03 36.79
N GLY A 35 -11.76 -18.82 36.31
CA GLY A 35 -11.28 -17.59 36.94
C GLY A 35 -11.35 -16.31 36.10
N VAL A 36 -12.52 -15.67 36.05
CA VAL A 36 -12.68 -14.24 35.71
C VAL A 36 -11.97 -13.39 36.77
N PRO A 37 -11.46 -12.18 36.43
CA PRO A 37 -11.80 -11.06 37.29
C PRO A 37 -12.29 -9.80 36.57
N LEU A 38 -13.29 -9.20 37.23
CA LEU A 38 -13.95 -7.94 36.99
C LEU A 38 -13.07 -6.72 37.29
N ALA A 39 -13.51 -5.59 36.73
CA ALA A 39 -12.97 -4.25 36.82
C ALA A 39 -12.90 -3.61 38.22
N ARG A 40 -11.95 -2.67 38.37
CA ARG A 40 -11.96 -1.44 39.20
C ARG A 40 -10.97 -0.46 38.53
N GLY A 41 -11.06 0.85 38.46
CA GLY A 41 -11.95 1.91 38.91
C GLY A 41 -11.23 3.24 38.53
N ARG A 42 -11.99 4.29 38.17
CA ARG A 42 -11.44 5.61 37.78
C ARG A 42 -10.69 6.30 38.94
N PRO A 43 -9.85 7.31 38.63
CA PRO A 43 -10.23 8.67 39.07
C PRO A 43 -10.06 9.76 38.00
N GLN A 44 -10.83 10.83 38.18
CA GLN A 44 -10.91 12.06 37.36
C GLN A 44 -9.63 12.90 37.41
N GLY A 45 -9.33 13.61 36.31
CA GLY A 45 -8.34 14.68 36.31
C GLY A 45 -8.17 15.44 34.98
N ARG A 46 -8.88 16.57 34.88
CA ARG A 46 -8.57 17.81 34.12
C ARG A 46 -8.67 17.84 32.57
N LEU A 47 -9.68 18.59 32.15
CA LEU A 47 -9.83 19.26 30.86
C LEU A 47 -8.59 20.08 30.45
N ARG A 48 -8.10 19.85 29.23
CA ARG A 48 -7.36 20.84 28.43
C ARG A 48 -7.82 20.81 26.97
N ARG A 49 -8.43 21.94 26.58
CA ARG A 49 -8.63 22.55 25.25
C ARG A 49 -8.51 21.61 24.03
N GLY A 50 -9.65 21.38 23.38
CA GLY A 50 -9.75 20.67 22.11
C GLY A 50 -8.97 21.35 20.98
N ARG A 51 -8.19 20.53 20.27
CA ARG A 51 -7.81 20.77 18.88
C ARG A 51 -8.77 19.97 18.01
N VAL A 52 -9.53 20.65 17.17
CA VAL A 52 -10.30 20.03 16.09
C VAL A 52 -9.27 19.53 15.06
N LEU A 53 -9.10 18.22 14.96
CA LEU A 53 -8.35 17.58 13.88
C LEU A 53 -9.21 17.64 12.62
N HIS A 54 -8.87 18.57 11.73
CA HIS A 54 -9.29 18.51 10.34
C HIS A 54 -8.50 17.39 9.66
N ASP A 55 -9.19 16.35 9.20
CA ASP A 55 -8.61 15.23 8.44
C ASP A 55 -9.04 15.33 6.96
N PRO A 56 -8.18 15.88 6.08
CA PRO A 56 -8.45 16.00 4.65
C PRO A 56 -8.34 14.67 3.87
N THR A 57 -8.07 13.53 4.53
CA THR A 57 -7.84 12.24 3.85
C THR A 57 -9.11 11.44 3.53
N ILE A 58 -10.28 11.86 4.04
CA ILE A 58 -11.56 11.14 3.87
C ILE A 58 -12.05 11.19 2.41
N VAL A 59 -11.82 12.30 1.70
CA VAL A 59 -12.32 12.51 0.32
C VAL A 59 -11.66 11.56 -0.67
N SER A 60 -10.35 11.33 -0.51
CA SER A 60 -9.58 10.41 -1.36
C SER A 60 -9.86 8.94 -1.06
N ARG A 61 -10.17 8.59 0.20
CA ARG A 61 -10.58 7.21 0.56
C ARG A 61 -11.99 6.89 0.05
N ALA A 62 -12.91 7.85 0.12
CA ALA A 62 -14.29 7.67 -0.29
C ALA A 62 -14.46 7.60 -1.82
N LEU A 63 -13.73 8.42 -2.58
CA LEU A 63 -13.70 8.35 -4.05
C LEU A 63 -13.07 7.05 -4.58
N ALA A 64 -12.09 6.49 -3.85
CA ALA A 64 -11.49 5.19 -4.19
C ALA A 64 -12.46 4.02 -3.90
N ALA A 65 -13.19 4.06 -2.78
CA ALA A 65 -14.26 3.10 -2.48
C ALA A 65 -15.43 3.19 -3.48
N PHE A 66 -15.70 4.39 -4.01
CA PHE A 66 -16.73 4.66 -5.01
C PHE A 66 -16.46 3.99 -6.37
N ALA A 67 -15.22 4.03 -6.85
CA ALA A 67 -14.82 3.41 -8.12
C ALA A 67 -14.89 1.87 -8.10
N LEU A 68 -14.91 1.24 -6.91
CA LEU A 68 -14.94 -0.22 -6.75
C LEU A 68 -16.36 -0.81 -6.64
N ARG A 69 -17.40 0.01 -6.39
CA ARG A 69 -18.79 -0.46 -6.21
C ARG A 69 -19.69 -0.07 -7.40
N GLY A 70 -19.38 -0.61 -8.58
CA GLY A 70 -20.32 -0.59 -9.70
C GLY A 70 -21.56 -1.45 -9.40
N GLY A 71 -22.75 -0.92 -9.69
CA GLY A 71 -23.98 -1.71 -9.82
C GLY A 71 -25.02 -1.56 -8.70
N TRP A 72 -26.28 -1.43 -9.13
CA TRP A 72 -27.46 -1.04 -8.36
C TRP A 72 -27.96 -2.08 -7.34
N SER A 73 -28.39 -1.58 -6.17
CA SER A 73 -29.35 -2.12 -5.17
C SER A 73 -29.64 -3.63 -5.09
N ALA A 74 -29.55 -4.17 -3.87
CA ALA A 74 -30.03 -5.49 -3.44
C ALA A 74 -31.51 -5.81 -3.81
N PRO A 75 -31.85 -7.08 -4.09
CA PRO A 75 -33.10 -7.48 -4.77
C PRO A 75 -34.39 -7.44 -3.92
N ALA A 76 -34.33 -7.52 -2.59
CA ALA A 76 -35.52 -7.61 -1.74
C ALA A 76 -36.33 -6.30 -1.65
N LYS A 77 -35.65 -5.14 -1.59
CA LYS A 77 -36.30 -3.81 -1.58
C LYS A 77 -36.92 -3.43 -2.94
N ARG A 78 -36.54 -4.14 -4.02
CA ARG A 78 -36.98 -3.85 -5.41
C ARG A 78 -38.44 -4.27 -5.68
N ARG A 79 -38.94 -5.28 -4.97
CA ARG A 79 -40.30 -5.83 -5.18
C ARG A 79 -41.41 -4.93 -4.61
N ALA A 80 -41.22 -4.41 -3.38
CA ALA A 80 -42.14 -3.42 -2.79
C ALA A 80 -42.10 -2.08 -3.56
N ARG A 81 -40.90 -1.65 -3.99
CA ARG A 81 -40.70 -0.45 -4.82
C ARG A 81 -41.37 -0.53 -6.19
N LYS A 82 -41.48 -1.72 -6.80
CA LYS A 82 -42.13 -1.92 -8.12
C LYS A 82 -43.65 -1.85 -8.04
N ALA A 83 -44.25 -2.29 -6.93
CA ALA A 83 -45.70 -2.24 -6.73
C ALA A 83 -46.22 -0.84 -6.39
N MET A 84 -45.42 -0.03 -5.65
CA MET A 84 -45.80 1.33 -5.25
C MET A 84 -45.50 2.41 -6.32
N ARG A 85 -44.57 2.16 -7.26
CA ARG A 85 -44.29 3.01 -8.44
C ARG A 85 -45.45 3.12 -9.44
N LYS A 86 -46.60 2.51 -9.12
CA LYS A 86 -47.77 2.39 -9.98
C LYS A 86 -48.76 3.56 -9.82
N SER A 87 -48.54 4.50 -8.89
CA SER A 87 -49.43 5.67 -8.68
C SER A 87 -48.85 7.03 -9.08
N MET A 88 -47.60 7.11 -9.55
CA MET A 88 -47.01 8.32 -10.18
C MET A 88 -46.46 7.93 -11.54
N ASP A 89 -46.59 8.80 -12.54
CA ASP A 89 -46.08 8.48 -13.87
C ASP A 89 -44.54 8.38 -13.82
N ARG A 90 -43.99 7.36 -14.48
CA ARG A 90 -42.55 7.12 -14.52
C ARG A 90 -41.81 8.34 -15.10
N LYS A 91 -42.47 9.07 -16.01
CA LYS A 91 -41.94 10.30 -16.62
C LYS A 91 -41.81 11.43 -15.60
N GLU A 92 -42.75 11.57 -14.67
CA GLU A 92 -42.71 12.61 -13.63
C GLU A 92 -41.56 12.35 -12.65
N ILE A 93 -41.33 11.09 -12.27
CA ILE A 93 -40.21 10.71 -11.40
C ILE A 93 -38.86 10.97 -12.06
N GLU A 94 -38.75 10.70 -13.37
CA GLU A 94 -37.53 10.97 -14.13
C GLU A 94 -37.31 12.49 -14.32
N ALA A 95 -38.37 13.27 -14.58
CA ALA A 95 -38.30 14.73 -14.66
C ALA A 95 -37.83 15.37 -13.35
N LEU A 96 -38.33 14.91 -12.19
CA LEU A 96 -37.89 15.40 -10.89
C LEU A 96 -36.40 15.10 -10.60
N ARG A 97 -35.88 13.95 -11.07
CA ARG A 97 -34.44 13.62 -10.94
C ARG A 97 -33.55 14.51 -11.77
N ASP A 98 -34.04 14.96 -12.92
CA ASP A 98 -33.28 15.84 -13.81
C ASP A 98 -33.34 17.30 -13.35
N GLN A 99 -34.42 17.70 -12.66
CA GLN A 99 -34.64 19.09 -12.23
C GLN A 99 -34.10 19.40 -10.83
N VAL A 100 -34.00 18.43 -9.93
CA VAL A 100 -33.62 18.68 -8.53
C VAL A 100 -32.30 17.98 -8.19
N SER A 101 -31.30 18.79 -7.83
CA SER A 101 -30.00 18.31 -7.38
C SER A 101 -30.03 17.86 -5.92
N CYS A 102 -29.22 16.85 -5.58
CA CYS A 102 -28.96 16.46 -4.19
C CYS A 102 -28.41 17.63 -3.35
N ALA A 103 -27.70 18.57 -3.99
CA ALA A 103 -27.20 19.78 -3.33
C ALA A 103 -28.35 20.66 -2.80
N ALA A 104 -29.45 20.80 -3.55
CA ALA A 104 -30.61 21.61 -3.15
C ALA A 104 -31.27 21.02 -1.90
N VAL A 105 -31.40 19.69 -1.83
CA VAL A 105 -31.92 18.98 -0.65
C VAL A 105 -31.03 19.24 0.58
N LEU A 106 -29.70 19.19 0.41
CA LEU A 106 -28.74 19.37 1.50
C LEU A 106 -28.73 20.81 2.02
N GLU A 107 -28.74 21.79 1.13
CA GLU A 107 -28.79 23.20 1.49
C GLU A 107 -30.09 23.52 2.26
N GLN A 108 -31.24 23.03 1.78
CA GLN A 108 -32.52 23.15 2.49
C GLN A 108 -32.50 22.45 3.86
N ALA A 109 -31.78 21.32 3.97
CA ALA A 109 -31.60 20.59 5.22
C ALA A 109 -30.54 21.22 6.16
N GLY A 110 -30.00 22.39 5.80
CA GLY A 110 -29.05 23.15 6.63
C GLY A 110 -27.61 22.65 6.56
N PHE A 111 -27.24 21.90 5.53
CA PHE A 111 -25.85 21.55 5.28
C PHE A 111 -25.12 22.71 4.59
N ALA A 112 -23.88 22.96 5.02
CA ALA A 112 -22.98 23.92 4.40
C ALA A 112 -21.95 23.19 3.52
N ILE A 113 -21.54 23.83 2.42
CA ILE A 113 -20.46 23.34 1.55
C ILE A 113 -19.11 23.50 2.26
N ASP A 114 -18.35 22.41 2.36
CA ASP A 114 -16.96 22.43 2.77
C ASP A 114 -16.06 22.66 1.55
N LEU A 115 -15.86 23.93 1.20
CA LEU A 115 -15.07 24.33 0.02
C LEU A 115 -13.64 23.78 0.04
N LYS A 116 -13.04 23.61 1.22
CA LYS A 116 -11.64 23.18 1.37
C LYS A 116 -11.46 21.71 1.04
N GLU A 117 -12.47 20.90 1.33
CA GLU A 117 -12.46 19.45 1.10
C GLU A 117 -13.38 19.03 -0.06
N SER A 118 -13.88 19.98 -0.84
CA SER A 118 -14.66 19.73 -2.04
C SER A 118 -13.80 19.80 -3.30
N THR A 119 -14.22 19.08 -4.32
CA THR A 119 -13.66 19.18 -5.68
C THR A 119 -14.81 19.43 -6.66
N ARG A 120 -14.50 19.88 -7.88
CA ARG A 120 -15.53 20.10 -8.92
C ARG A 120 -16.42 18.87 -9.17
N ARG A 121 -15.88 17.65 -9.06
CA ARG A 121 -16.63 16.41 -9.33
C ARG A 121 -17.27 15.78 -8.09
N ALA A 122 -16.89 16.24 -6.90
CA ALA A 122 -17.35 15.71 -5.62
C ALA A 122 -17.42 16.84 -4.60
N VAL A 123 -18.64 17.31 -4.32
CA VAL A 123 -18.89 18.43 -3.41
C VAL A 123 -19.27 17.89 -2.04
N LYS A 124 -18.53 18.29 -1.02
CA LYS A 124 -18.69 17.84 0.35
C LYS A 124 -19.59 18.80 1.12
N PHE A 125 -20.65 18.27 1.70
CA PHE A 125 -21.60 18.96 2.55
C PHE A 125 -21.40 18.51 4.00
N ARG A 126 -21.44 19.47 4.93
CA ARG A 126 -21.32 19.21 6.36
C ARG A 126 -22.44 19.88 7.15
N ARG A 127 -22.95 19.18 8.16
CA ARG A 127 -23.85 19.73 9.16
C ARG A 127 -23.45 19.17 10.52
N SER A 128 -22.91 20.02 11.39
CA SER A 128 -22.36 19.61 12.69
C SER A 128 -21.30 18.49 12.55
N GLY A 129 -21.67 17.23 12.71
CA GLY A 129 -20.80 16.06 12.54
C GLY A 129 -21.15 15.16 11.35
N GLU A 130 -22.26 15.43 10.66
CA GLU A 130 -22.70 14.68 9.48
C GLU A 130 -21.95 15.16 8.24
N ILE A 131 -21.62 14.21 7.37
CA ILE A 131 -20.92 14.47 6.11
C ILE A 131 -21.68 13.77 5.00
N ILE A 132 -22.01 14.49 3.94
CA ILE A 132 -22.58 13.91 2.71
C ILE A 132 -21.77 14.42 1.53
N ILE A 133 -21.40 13.52 0.62
CA ILE A 133 -20.65 13.87 -0.58
C ILE A 133 -21.55 13.71 -1.81
N VAL A 134 -21.77 14.82 -2.51
CA VAL A 134 -22.53 14.87 -3.76
C VAL A 134 -21.59 14.68 -4.95
N THR A 135 -21.98 13.82 -5.88
CA THR A 135 -21.22 13.43 -7.07
C THR A 135 -22.15 13.39 -8.29
N HIS A 136 -21.60 13.05 -9.46
CA HIS A 136 -22.36 12.95 -10.73
C HIS A 136 -23.16 14.22 -11.05
N ASP A 137 -22.49 15.36 -10.99
CA ASP A 137 -23.07 16.67 -11.34
C ASP A 137 -24.37 16.95 -10.55
N GLY A 138 -24.41 16.58 -9.27
CA GLY A 138 -25.56 16.79 -8.39
C GLY A 138 -26.55 15.64 -8.33
N ARG A 139 -26.41 14.61 -9.16
CA ARG A 139 -27.42 13.55 -9.31
C ARG A 139 -27.29 12.41 -8.29
N GLY A 140 -26.12 12.25 -7.69
CA GLY A 140 -25.84 11.15 -6.75
C GLY A 140 -25.18 11.63 -5.47
N TRP A 141 -25.33 10.87 -4.40
CA TRP A 141 -24.69 11.16 -3.12
C TRP A 141 -24.30 9.88 -2.38
N PHE A 142 -23.38 10.01 -1.43
CA PHE A 142 -23.09 8.96 -0.44
C PHE A 142 -22.62 9.55 0.90
N ASP A 143 -22.81 8.80 1.97
CA ASP A 143 -22.28 9.06 3.32
C ASP A 143 -20.89 8.39 3.46
N PRO A 144 -19.79 9.13 3.68
CA PRO A 144 -18.46 8.56 3.84
C PRO A 144 -18.23 7.85 5.18
N LEU A 145 -19.11 8.01 6.16
CA LEU A 145 -19.01 7.38 7.49
C LEU A 145 -19.92 6.14 7.61
N GLY A 146 -20.70 5.83 6.57
CA GLY A 146 -21.60 4.69 6.52
C GLY A 146 -21.67 4.06 5.12
N ASP A 147 -22.70 3.24 4.89
CA ASP A 147 -22.96 2.59 3.59
C ASP A 147 -24.12 3.25 2.80
N ALA A 148 -24.68 4.35 3.33
CA ALA A 148 -25.83 5.03 2.73
C ALA A 148 -25.42 5.78 1.46
N LYS A 149 -26.22 5.61 0.41
CA LYS A 149 -26.03 6.27 -0.89
C LYS A 149 -27.30 6.21 -1.72
N GLY A 150 -27.43 7.11 -2.69
CA GLY A 150 -28.59 7.10 -3.57
C GLY A 150 -28.64 8.28 -4.53
N ASP A 151 -29.84 8.45 -5.08
CA ASP A 151 -30.25 9.63 -5.82
C ASP A 151 -30.95 10.64 -4.88
N VAL A 152 -31.50 11.70 -5.45
CA VAL A 152 -32.21 12.76 -4.72
C VAL A 152 -33.36 12.25 -3.85
N PHE A 153 -34.10 11.22 -4.28
CA PHE A 153 -35.16 10.62 -3.46
C PHE A 153 -34.59 9.80 -2.32
N GLY A 154 -33.56 8.99 -2.59
CA GLY A 154 -32.85 8.26 -1.56
C GLY A 154 -32.22 9.18 -0.50
N LEU A 155 -31.85 10.40 -0.89
CA LEU A 155 -31.33 11.41 0.03
C LEU A 155 -32.41 11.91 0.99
N VAL A 156 -33.58 12.25 0.48
CA VAL A 156 -34.72 12.69 1.30
C VAL A 156 -35.19 11.57 2.23
N GLU A 157 -35.31 10.32 1.72
CA GLU A 157 -35.61 9.16 2.56
C GLU A 157 -34.58 9.00 3.70
N HIS A 158 -33.30 9.27 3.41
CA HIS A 158 -32.22 9.14 4.37
C HIS A 158 -32.22 10.23 5.44
N LEU A 159 -32.39 11.50 5.04
CA LEU A 159 -32.34 12.65 5.94
C LEU A 159 -33.60 12.80 6.78
N ASP A 160 -34.76 12.56 6.19
CA ASP A 160 -36.05 12.85 6.82
C ASP A 160 -36.72 11.59 7.38
N HIS A 161 -36.16 10.40 7.14
CA HIS A 161 -36.70 9.10 7.55
C HIS A 161 -38.14 8.84 7.06
N VAL A 162 -38.48 9.38 5.89
CA VAL A 162 -39.80 9.27 5.26
C VAL A 162 -39.83 8.18 4.18
N GLY A 163 -41.04 7.74 3.83
CA GLY A 163 -41.25 6.85 2.69
C GLY A 163 -41.20 7.57 1.33
N PHE A 164 -41.03 6.81 0.25
CA PHE A 164 -40.84 7.32 -1.12
C PHE A 164 -41.89 8.36 -1.57
N LEU A 165 -43.18 8.15 -1.27
CA LEU A 165 -44.26 9.04 -1.73
C LEU A 165 -44.16 10.43 -1.10
N GLU A 166 -43.92 10.48 0.21
CA GLU A 166 -43.71 11.72 0.94
C GLU A 166 -42.38 12.37 0.52
N GLY A 167 -41.34 11.57 0.34
CA GLY A 167 -40.06 12.04 -0.18
C GLY A 167 -40.17 12.66 -1.58
N ALA A 168 -40.96 12.07 -2.47
CA ALA A 168 -41.20 12.61 -3.80
C ALA A 168 -41.93 13.96 -3.76
N GLY A 169 -42.89 14.14 -2.85
CA GLY A 169 -43.56 15.43 -2.62
C GLY A 169 -42.58 16.51 -2.14
N ARG A 170 -41.65 16.16 -1.25
CA ARG A 170 -40.60 17.08 -0.77
C ARG A 170 -39.61 17.45 -1.88
N VAL A 171 -39.21 16.49 -2.73
CA VAL A 171 -38.38 16.76 -3.92
C VAL A 171 -39.12 17.67 -4.90
N ALA A 172 -40.40 17.44 -5.16
CA ALA A 172 -41.20 18.29 -6.05
C ALA A 172 -41.27 19.74 -5.55
N GLY A 173 -41.29 19.96 -4.23
CA GLY A 173 -41.24 21.30 -3.62
C GLY A 173 -39.92 22.04 -3.79
N LEU A 174 -38.86 21.37 -4.26
CA LEU A 174 -37.53 21.95 -4.50
C LEU A 174 -37.28 22.25 -6.00
N VAL A 175 -38.26 22.02 -6.86
CA VAL A 175 -38.15 22.38 -8.28
C VAL A 175 -37.99 23.90 -8.42
N GLY A 176 -36.90 24.32 -9.06
CA GLY A 176 -36.56 25.75 -9.20
C GLY A 176 -35.76 26.35 -8.03
N PHE A 177 -35.38 25.54 -7.03
CA PHE A 177 -34.47 25.98 -5.97
C PHE A 177 -33.06 26.16 -6.54
N ALA A 178 -32.61 27.41 -6.61
CA ALA A 178 -31.24 27.76 -7.03
C ALA A 178 -30.30 27.63 -5.83
N ILE A 179 -29.38 26.67 -5.89
CA ILE A 179 -28.30 26.56 -4.92
C ILE A 179 -27.34 27.73 -5.07
N THR A 180 -26.69 28.12 -3.97
CA THR A 180 -25.56 29.04 -4.04
C THR A 180 -24.38 28.29 -4.64
N GLU A 181 -24.19 28.38 -5.96
CA GLU A 181 -23.07 27.72 -6.62
C GLU A 181 -21.75 28.27 -6.08
N PRO A 182 -20.84 27.40 -5.61
CA PRO A 182 -19.55 27.87 -5.14
C PRO A 182 -18.72 28.37 -6.33
N GLU A 183 -18.17 29.58 -6.21
CA GLU A 183 -17.16 30.08 -7.14
C GLU A 183 -15.91 29.22 -7.04
N TRP A 184 -15.78 28.29 -7.98
CA TRP A 184 -14.55 27.50 -8.11
C TRP A 184 -13.45 28.41 -8.62
N GLN A 185 -12.53 28.80 -7.74
CA GLN A 185 -11.23 29.30 -8.21
C GLN A 185 -10.59 28.17 -8.99
N ALA A 186 -10.51 28.34 -10.31
CA ALA A 186 -9.77 27.42 -11.15
C ALA A 186 -8.36 27.29 -10.55
N PRO A 187 -7.88 26.06 -10.25
CA PRO A 187 -6.47 25.85 -10.05
C PRO A 187 -5.79 26.47 -11.26
N ARG A 188 -4.75 27.29 -11.05
CA ARG A 188 -3.92 27.76 -12.16
C ARG A 188 -3.61 26.55 -13.03
N PRO A 189 -3.84 26.59 -14.35
CA PRO A 189 -3.45 25.48 -15.21
C PRO A 189 -1.98 25.21 -14.90
N ASP A 190 -1.69 24.03 -14.36
CA ASP A 190 -0.34 23.61 -14.13
C ASP A 190 0.34 23.68 -15.50
N ARG A 191 1.46 24.41 -15.63
CA ARG A 191 2.20 24.52 -16.89
C ARG A 191 2.56 23.12 -17.46
N ASP A 192 2.53 22.10 -16.61
CA ASP A 192 2.71 20.68 -16.94
C ASP A 192 1.59 20.07 -17.82
N LEU A 193 0.44 20.73 -18.07
CA LEU A 193 -0.64 20.15 -18.88
C LEU A 193 -0.35 20.13 -20.39
N ASP A 194 0.56 20.97 -20.88
CA ASP A 194 0.97 20.98 -22.29
C ASP A 194 1.99 19.88 -22.62
N LEU A 195 2.58 19.25 -21.61
CA LEU A 195 3.57 18.20 -21.75
C LEU A 195 2.92 16.81 -21.76
N SER A 196 3.43 15.92 -22.61
CA SER A 196 3.07 14.50 -22.59
C SER A 196 3.48 13.84 -21.27
N LEU A 197 2.86 12.70 -20.94
CA LEU A 197 3.17 11.98 -19.70
C LEU A 197 4.66 11.57 -19.58
N PRO A 198 5.33 11.08 -20.65
CA PRO A 198 6.77 10.83 -20.60
C PRO A 198 7.59 12.10 -20.33
N GLU A 199 7.24 13.24 -20.92
CA GLU A 199 7.95 14.51 -20.70
C GLU A 199 7.79 14.98 -19.26
N ARG A 200 6.56 14.93 -18.72
CA ARG A 200 6.28 15.25 -17.31
C ARG A 200 7.06 14.34 -16.36
N TRP A 201 7.19 13.06 -16.69
CA TRP A 201 7.99 12.11 -15.92
C TRP A 201 9.48 12.45 -15.96
N GLN A 202 10.01 12.77 -17.14
CA GLN A 202 11.43 13.12 -17.30
C GLN A 202 11.79 14.47 -16.67
N ALA A 203 10.84 15.41 -16.61
CA ALA A 203 11.04 16.70 -15.94
C ALA A 203 11.22 16.58 -14.41
N ARG A 204 10.81 15.46 -13.80
CA ARG A 204 10.95 15.24 -12.36
C ARG A 204 12.31 14.67 -12.01
N ARG A 205 12.77 15.00 -10.79
CA ARG A 205 14.04 14.49 -10.26
C ARG A 205 13.89 13.04 -9.80
N ARG A 206 14.99 12.29 -9.85
CA ARG A 206 15.11 10.98 -9.19
C ARG A 206 15.34 11.20 -7.69
N PRO A 207 14.72 10.43 -6.78
CA PRO A 207 15.03 10.51 -5.36
C PRO A 207 16.52 10.23 -5.08
N TRP A 208 17.14 11.00 -4.19
CA TRP A 208 18.52 10.77 -3.73
C TRP A 208 18.58 10.71 -2.19
N PRO A 209 19.64 10.15 -1.57
CA PRO A 209 19.69 9.88 -0.12
C PRO A 209 19.29 11.02 0.84
N SER A 210 19.43 12.26 0.42
CA SER A 210 19.11 13.45 1.23
C SER A 210 17.79 14.14 0.82
N SER A 211 17.04 13.57 -0.12
CA SER A 211 15.73 14.09 -0.51
C SER A 211 14.64 13.70 0.48
N SER A 212 13.57 14.51 0.57
CA SER A 212 12.39 14.19 1.40
C SER A 212 11.73 12.89 0.94
N THR A 213 11.67 12.65 -0.37
CA THR A 213 11.11 11.41 -0.94
C THR A 213 11.93 10.18 -0.54
N TRP A 214 13.25 10.29 -0.52
CA TRP A 214 14.09 9.21 -0.01
C TRP A 214 13.92 9.00 1.49
N ALA A 215 13.85 10.06 2.28
CA ALA A 215 13.58 9.96 3.72
C ALA A 215 12.25 9.26 4.00
N TYR A 216 11.21 9.56 3.22
CA TYR A 216 9.93 8.84 3.27
C TYR A 216 10.10 7.35 2.90
N LEU A 217 10.72 7.03 1.77
CA LEU A 217 10.85 5.65 1.30
C LEU A 217 11.76 4.78 2.18
N ASN A 218 12.91 5.31 2.58
CA ASN A 218 13.91 4.56 3.35
C ASN A 218 13.67 4.64 4.85
N GLY A 219 13.31 5.82 5.36
CA GLY A 219 13.11 6.09 6.77
C GLY A 219 11.75 5.62 7.27
N GLU A 220 10.66 6.08 6.65
CA GLU A 220 9.30 5.76 7.10
C GLU A 220 8.79 4.44 6.52
N ARG A 221 9.09 4.13 5.25
CA ARG A 221 8.64 2.90 4.58
C ARG A 221 9.63 1.74 4.65
N PHE A 222 10.78 1.95 5.28
CA PHE A 222 11.80 0.92 5.55
C PHE A 222 12.33 0.20 4.30
N LEU A 223 12.15 0.77 3.10
CA LEU A 223 12.67 0.19 1.86
C LEU A 223 14.21 0.27 1.87
N PRO A 224 14.93 -0.85 1.70
CA PRO A 224 16.39 -0.85 1.74
C PRO A 224 17.02 0.04 0.68
N ALA A 225 18.10 0.73 1.03
CA ALA A 225 18.80 1.65 0.12
C ALA A 225 19.31 0.97 -1.16
N THR A 226 19.66 -0.31 -1.10
CA THR A 226 20.06 -1.12 -2.26
C THR A 226 18.91 -1.31 -3.23
N LEU A 227 17.72 -1.64 -2.73
CA LEU A 227 16.50 -1.77 -3.53
C LEU A 227 16.13 -0.42 -4.16
N LEU A 228 16.12 0.66 -3.37
CA LEU A 228 15.78 1.99 -3.89
C LEU A 228 16.72 2.40 -5.03
N ARG A 229 18.03 2.18 -4.89
CA ARG A 229 19.00 2.43 -5.95
C ARG A 229 18.72 1.60 -7.20
N ALA A 230 18.40 0.31 -7.06
CA ALA A 230 18.05 -0.55 -8.19
C ALA A 230 16.77 -0.06 -8.90
N THR A 231 15.72 0.27 -8.15
CA THR A 231 14.45 0.79 -8.68
C THR A 231 14.62 2.14 -9.40
N ILE A 232 15.46 3.04 -8.85
CA ILE A 232 15.80 4.32 -9.48
C ILE A 232 16.63 4.09 -10.76
N GLY A 233 17.57 3.15 -10.72
CA GLY A 233 18.38 2.76 -11.88
C GLY A 233 17.54 2.24 -13.05
N GLN A 234 16.41 1.58 -12.75
CA GLN A 234 15.41 1.13 -13.74
C GLN A 234 14.43 2.24 -14.18
N ASP A 235 14.66 3.49 -13.77
CA ASP A 235 13.80 4.64 -14.06
C ASP A 235 12.35 4.48 -13.56
N ARG A 236 12.14 3.80 -12.43
CA ARG A 236 10.80 3.51 -11.90
C ARG A 236 10.32 4.46 -10.81
N LEU A 237 11.20 5.32 -10.29
CA LEU A 237 10.88 6.29 -9.25
C LEU A 237 11.28 7.72 -9.63
N ARG A 238 10.41 8.66 -9.24
CA ARG A 238 10.61 10.11 -9.30
C ARG A 238 10.13 10.79 -8.02
N GLU A 239 10.61 11.99 -7.80
CA GLU A 239 10.12 12.87 -6.75
C GLU A 239 8.85 13.59 -7.20
N GLY A 240 7.84 13.53 -6.34
CA GLY A 240 6.62 14.30 -6.44
C GLY A 240 6.58 15.49 -5.49
N PRO A 241 5.54 16.32 -5.57
CA PRO A 241 5.29 17.40 -4.62
C PRO A 241 5.26 16.90 -3.17
N GLN A 242 5.64 17.76 -2.23
CA GLN A 242 5.53 17.53 -0.78
C GLN A 242 6.21 16.23 -0.29
N GLY A 243 7.34 15.86 -0.91
CA GLY A 243 8.09 14.65 -0.54
C GLY A 243 7.40 13.34 -0.90
N SER A 244 6.39 13.38 -1.78
CA SER A 244 5.77 12.17 -2.31
C SER A 244 6.70 11.44 -3.27
N MET A 245 6.61 10.11 -3.31
CA MET A 245 7.16 9.30 -4.38
C MET A 245 6.18 9.20 -5.54
N TRP A 246 6.70 9.21 -6.76
CA TRP A 246 5.98 8.81 -7.96
C TRP A 246 6.58 7.49 -8.48
N ALA A 247 5.74 6.48 -8.69
CA ALA A 247 6.09 5.19 -9.26
C ALA A 247 5.52 5.04 -10.67
N ALA A 248 6.38 4.87 -11.67
CA ALA A 248 5.97 4.83 -13.07
C ALA A 248 5.14 3.58 -13.39
N HIS A 249 3.98 3.80 -14.01
CA HIS A 249 3.30 2.79 -14.79
C HIS A 249 3.78 2.88 -16.23
N THR A 250 4.06 1.73 -16.85
CA THR A 250 4.57 1.66 -18.22
C THR A 250 3.73 0.73 -19.08
N ASP A 251 3.73 0.94 -20.39
CA ASP A 251 3.25 -0.05 -21.36
C ASP A 251 4.33 -1.10 -21.66
N ASN A 252 4.11 -1.98 -22.63
CA ASN A 252 5.08 -3.03 -22.97
C ASN A 252 6.30 -2.52 -23.73
N ALA A 253 6.21 -1.33 -24.35
CA ALA A 253 7.35 -0.66 -24.95
C ALA A 253 8.21 0.05 -23.88
N GLY A 254 7.80 0.01 -22.61
CA GLY A 254 8.47 0.69 -21.51
C GLY A 254 8.15 2.17 -21.43
N VAL A 255 7.21 2.68 -22.23
CA VAL A 255 6.81 4.09 -22.24
C VAL A 255 5.94 4.38 -21.02
N VAL A 256 6.19 5.52 -20.37
CA VAL A 256 5.45 5.95 -19.18
C VAL A 256 4.03 6.35 -19.57
N THR A 257 3.06 5.60 -19.05
CA THR A 257 1.62 5.81 -19.26
C THR A 257 0.95 6.52 -18.10
N GLY A 258 1.66 6.71 -16.99
CA GLY A 258 1.20 7.40 -15.79
C GLY A 258 2.08 7.03 -14.61
N TRP A 259 1.70 7.46 -13.41
CA TRP A 259 2.40 7.09 -12.19
C TRP A 259 1.46 7.05 -10.99
N GLU A 260 1.69 6.09 -10.11
CA GLU A 260 1.12 6.09 -8.76
C GLU A 260 1.91 7.08 -7.90
N ALA A 261 1.21 7.97 -7.21
CA ALA A 261 1.83 8.93 -6.31
C ALA A 261 1.47 8.62 -4.85
N ARG A 262 2.50 8.54 -3.99
CA ARG A 262 2.33 8.26 -2.57
C ARG A 262 3.29 9.07 -1.70
N GLY A 263 2.75 9.76 -0.71
CA GLY A 263 3.51 10.46 0.32
C GLY A 263 2.96 10.15 1.71
N PRO A 264 3.44 10.84 2.76
CA PRO A 264 2.91 10.73 4.12
C PRO A 264 1.40 11.02 4.16
N GLU A 265 0.98 12.11 3.53
CA GLU A 265 -0.42 12.58 3.53
C GLU A 265 -1.09 12.51 2.15
N TYR A 266 -0.35 12.11 1.11
CA TYR A 266 -0.83 12.14 -0.26
C TYR A 266 -1.00 10.74 -0.88
N ARG A 267 -2.10 10.54 -1.61
CA ARG A 267 -2.34 9.40 -2.53
C ARG A 267 -2.92 9.93 -3.82
N GLY A 268 -2.45 9.44 -4.95
CA GLY A 268 -3.06 9.76 -6.23
C GLY A 268 -2.52 8.93 -7.38
N PHE A 269 -3.08 9.19 -8.55
CA PHE A 269 -2.56 8.73 -9.82
C PHE A 269 -2.42 9.93 -10.75
N ALA A 270 -1.48 9.87 -11.69
CA ALA A 270 -1.21 10.94 -12.65
C ALA A 270 -2.48 11.41 -13.38
N SER A 271 -2.75 12.71 -13.36
CA SER A 271 -3.82 13.31 -14.17
C SER A 271 -3.57 13.09 -15.66
N GLY A 272 -4.59 12.59 -16.36
CA GLY A 272 -4.48 12.19 -17.77
C GLY A 272 -3.76 10.87 -18.02
N GLY A 273 -3.27 10.20 -16.95
CA GLY A 273 -2.55 8.94 -17.05
C GLY A 273 -3.48 7.73 -17.18
N THR A 274 -2.96 6.67 -17.77
CA THR A 274 -3.58 5.34 -17.84
C THR A 274 -2.89 4.39 -16.87
N LYS A 275 -3.68 3.71 -16.04
CA LYS A 275 -3.16 2.68 -15.13
C LYS A 275 -2.84 1.41 -15.93
N VAL A 276 -1.57 1.20 -16.25
CA VAL A 276 -1.11 -0.08 -16.82
C VAL A 276 -0.56 -0.95 -15.70
N LEU A 277 0.76 -0.97 -15.50
CA LEU A 277 1.42 -1.65 -14.39
C LEU A 277 2.68 -0.88 -14.00
N PHE A 278 2.92 -0.73 -12.70
CA PHE A 278 4.29 -0.53 -12.21
C PHE A 278 5.04 -1.86 -12.33
N ARG A 279 6.30 -1.83 -12.78
CA ARG A 279 7.13 -3.03 -12.98
C ARG A 279 8.51 -2.83 -12.39
N LEU A 280 8.91 -3.75 -11.51
CA LEU A 280 10.25 -3.80 -10.91
C LEU A 280 10.84 -5.19 -11.09
N GLY A 281 12.04 -5.26 -11.66
CA GLY A 281 12.72 -6.52 -11.93
C GLY A 281 13.00 -6.70 -13.42
N PRO A 282 13.71 -7.78 -13.79
CA PRO A 282 14.04 -8.07 -15.18
C PRO A 282 12.80 -8.39 -16.02
N ASP A 283 12.86 -8.04 -17.30
CA ASP A 283 11.92 -8.48 -18.35
C ASP A 283 12.78 -9.10 -19.48
N PRO A 284 12.54 -10.36 -19.91
CA PRO A 284 11.43 -11.26 -19.56
C PRO A 284 11.63 -12.07 -18.26
N ALA A 285 10.76 -11.84 -17.27
CA ALA A 285 10.58 -12.70 -16.10
C ALA A 285 9.35 -13.60 -16.26
N LEU A 286 9.42 -14.83 -15.73
CA LEU A 286 8.33 -15.81 -15.76
C LEU A 286 7.48 -15.77 -14.48
N ARG A 287 8.04 -15.36 -13.34
CA ARG A 287 7.28 -15.18 -12.10
C ARG A 287 6.75 -13.75 -12.00
N LEU A 288 5.45 -13.60 -12.12
CA LEU A 288 4.74 -12.32 -12.12
C LEU A 288 4.10 -12.09 -10.75
N ALA A 289 4.80 -11.41 -9.84
CA ALA A 289 4.32 -11.14 -8.48
C ALA A 289 3.48 -9.85 -8.44
N VAL A 290 2.15 -9.97 -8.34
CA VAL A 290 1.21 -8.85 -8.44
C VAL A 290 0.73 -8.38 -7.07
N THR A 291 0.96 -7.10 -6.76
CA THR A 291 0.49 -6.40 -5.56
C THR A 291 -0.49 -5.28 -5.92
N GLU A 292 -1.12 -4.69 -4.90
CA GLU A 292 -2.04 -3.56 -5.10
C GLU A 292 -1.32 -2.22 -5.26
N ALA A 293 -0.22 -1.99 -4.54
CA ALA A 293 0.53 -0.74 -4.59
C ALA A 293 2.03 -0.94 -4.86
N ALA A 294 2.68 0.09 -5.43
CA ALA A 294 4.09 0.03 -5.79
C ALA A 294 5.01 -0.12 -4.57
N ILE A 295 4.62 0.44 -3.42
CA ILE A 295 5.34 0.25 -2.16
C ILE A 295 5.30 -1.23 -1.75
N ASP A 296 4.15 -1.91 -1.87
CA ASP A 296 4.05 -3.34 -1.55
C ASP A 296 4.86 -4.20 -2.52
N ALA A 297 4.88 -3.87 -3.80
CA ALA A 297 5.73 -4.54 -4.79
C ALA A 297 7.22 -4.43 -4.42
N MET A 298 7.66 -3.22 -4.05
CA MET A 298 9.02 -2.97 -3.57
C MET A 298 9.29 -3.67 -2.23
N SER A 299 8.32 -3.71 -1.31
CA SER A 299 8.48 -4.36 -0.02
C SER A 299 8.59 -5.87 -0.14
N LEU A 300 7.77 -6.50 -0.99
CA LEU A 300 7.90 -7.91 -1.32
C LEU A 300 9.26 -8.20 -1.98
N ALA A 301 9.68 -7.35 -2.93
CA ALA A 301 11.01 -7.47 -3.54
C ALA A 301 12.14 -7.37 -2.50
N ALA A 302 12.03 -6.49 -1.50
CA ALA A 302 13.00 -6.41 -0.41
C ALA A 302 13.02 -7.69 0.44
N ILE A 303 11.84 -8.24 0.77
CA ILE A 303 11.67 -9.45 1.57
C ILE A 303 12.27 -10.67 0.86
N GLU A 304 12.06 -10.78 -0.45
CA GLU A 304 12.55 -11.88 -1.30
C GLU A 304 13.99 -11.65 -1.82
N GLY A 305 14.59 -10.49 -1.55
CA GLY A 305 15.96 -10.17 -1.97
C GLY A 305 16.12 -9.89 -3.47
N LEU A 306 15.11 -9.28 -4.11
CA LEU A 306 15.02 -9.02 -5.54
C LEU A 306 15.30 -10.28 -6.37
N ARG A 307 14.51 -11.33 -6.09
CA ARG A 307 14.64 -12.67 -6.67
C ARG A 307 14.76 -12.67 -8.20
N ASP A 308 15.77 -13.38 -8.71
CA ASP A 308 15.95 -13.61 -10.14
C ASP A 308 14.75 -14.31 -10.78
N GLY A 309 14.47 -13.96 -12.04
CA GLY A 309 13.31 -14.49 -12.79
C GLY A 309 11.94 -14.01 -12.28
N THR A 310 11.91 -13.05 -11.35
CA THR A 310 10.67 -12.42 -10.85
C THR A 310 10.56 -10.97 -11.30
N VAL A 311 9.38 -10.59 -11.77
CA VAL A 311 8.96 -9.19 -11.88
C VAL A 311 7.88 -8.90 -10.84
N TYR A 312 8.09 -7.86 -10.06
CA TYR A 312 7.18 -7.35 -9.05
C TYR A 312 6.33 -6.26 -9.69
N LEU A 313 5.02 -6.45 -9.65
CA LEU A 313 4.02 -5.69 -10.38
C LEU A 313 3.08 -5.00 -9.39
N SER A 314 2.69 -3.76 -9.68
CA SER A 314 1.60 -3.09 -8.95
C SER A 314 0.51 -2.62 -9.90
N THR A 315 -0.74 -2.80 -9.46
CA THR A 315 -1.94 -2.35 -10.16
C THR A 315 -2.29 -0.88 -9.88
N GLY A 316 -1.65 -0.22 -8.91
CA GLY A 316 -1.90 1.19 -8.56
C GLY A 316 -3.21 1.40 -7.80
N GLY A 317 -3.57 0.46 -6.93
CA GLY A 317 -4.69 0.47 -5.99
C GLY A 317 -6.07 0.27 -6.63
N GLY A 318 -6.13 -0.25 -7.85
CA GLY A 318 -7.37 -0.44 -8.59
C GLY A 318 -7.20 -1.41 -9.76
N TRP A 319 -8.31 -1.92 -10.28
CA TRP A 319 -8.32 -2.79 -11.46
C TRP A 319 -8.85 -2.01 -12.67
N SER A 320 -8.08 -1.94 -13.75
CA SER A 320 -8.47 -1.27 -14.98
C SER A 320 -8.38 -2.21 -16.19
N PRO A 321 -9.12 -1.96 -17.29
CA PRO A 321 -9.01 -2.77 -18.50
C PRO A 321 -7.58 -2.83 -19.06
N SER A 322 -6.82 -1.73 -18.98
CA SER A 322 -5.42 -1.67 -19.41
C SER A 322 -4.50 -2.49 -18.50
N THR A 323 -4.74 -2.51 -17.19
CA THR A 323 -4.03 -3.37 -16.25
C THR A 323 -4.29 -4.85 -16.56
N GLU A 324 -5.55 -5.22 -16.79
CA GLU A 324 -5.92 -6.60 -17.13
C GLU A 324 -5.30 -7.05 -18.45
N ALA A 325 -5.35 -6.22 -19.49
CA ALA A 325 -4.75 -6.51 -20.79
C ALA A 325 -3.23 -6.74 -20.67
N ALA A 326 -2.53 -5.88 -19.92
CA ALA A 326 -1.10 -6.03 -19.69
C ALA A 326 -0.77 -7.31 -18.91
N LEU A 327 -1.55 -7.64 -17.87
CA LEU A 327 -1.37 -8.89 -17.13
C LEU A 327 -1.62 -10.13 -17.99
N ARG A 328 -2.68 -10.14 -18.81
CA ARG A 328 -2.98 -11.23 -19.75
C ARG A 328 -1.82 -11.48 -20.72
N GLN A 329 -1.25 -10.41 -21.26
CA GLN A 329 -0.13 -10.51 -22.18
C GLN A 329 1.16 -10.99 -21.52
N MET A 330 1.45 -10.53 -20.30
CA MET A 330 2.62 -11.03 -19.56
C MET A 330 2.44 -12.51 -19.19
N ALA A 331 1.23 -12.88 -18.78
CA ALA A 331 0.87 -14.24 -18.38
C ALA A 331 0.80 -15.23 -19.56
N SER A 332 0.66 -14.75 -20.81
CA SER A 332 0.59 -15.63 -21.99
C SER A 332 1.94 -16.17 -22.44
N ARG A 333 3.04 -15.81 -21.78
CA ARG A 333 4.36 -16.41 -22.04
C ARG A 333 4.33 -17.85 -21.51
N ALA A 334 4.94 -18.77 -22.26
CA ALA A 334 5.08 -20.16 -21.82
C ALA A 334 5.73 -20.22 -20.42
N ASP A 335 5.24 -21.12 -19.58
CA ASP A 335 5.73 -21.36 -18.21
C ASP A 335 5.64 -20.14 -17.26
N SER A 336 4.77 -19.17 -17.57
CA SER A 336 4.50 -18.05 -16.66
C SER A 336 3.81 -18.54 -15.40
N LEU A 337 4.26 -18.03 -14.25
CA LEU A 337 3.62 -18.19 -12.96
C LEU A 337 3.09 -16.83 -12.50
N LEU A 338 1.77 -16.69 -12.47
CA LEU A 338 1.12 -15.52 -11.92
C LEU A 338 0.94 -15.72 -10.39
N VAL A 339 1.44 -14.77 -9.60
CA VAL A 339 1.39 -14.82 -8.13
C VAL A 339 0.55 -13.66 -7.63
N ALA A 340 -0.61 -13.92 -7.01
CA ALA A 340 -1.25 -12.88 -6.20
C ALA A 340 -0.41 -12.70 -4.96
N ALA A 341 0.20 -11.54 -4.83
CA ALA A 341 0.77 -11.07 -3.58
C ALA A 341 -0.04 -9.87 -3.07
N THR A 342 -1.37 -10.00 -3.07
CA THR A 342 -2.30 -8.98 -2.60
C THR A 342 -2.52 -9.10 -1.08
N ASP A 343 -3.03 -8.02 -0.49
CA ASP A 343 -3.21 -7.87 0.95
C ASP A 343 -4.09 -9.00 1.55
N GLY A 344 -3.94 -9.23 2.85
CA GLY A 344 -4.68 -10.26 3.60
C GLY A 344 -6.13 -9.88 3.95
N ASN A 345 -6.71 -8.87 3.28
CA ASN A 345 -8.03 -8.33 3.58
C ASN A 345 -9.06 -8.72 2.49
N PRO A 346 -10.38 -8.49 2.69
CA PRO A 346 -11.41 -8.87 1.72
C PRO A 346 -11.21 -8.27 0.32
N GLN A 347 -10.67 -7.05 0.21
CA GLN A 347 -10.36 -6.44 -1.08
C GLN A 347 -9.21 -7.20 -1.77
N GLY A 348 -8.13 -7.50 -1.03
CA GLY A 348 -7.01 -8.27 -1.55
C GLY A 348 -7.40 -9.68 -1.98
N GLU A 349 -8.37 -10.31 -1.31
CA GLU A 349 -8.97 -11.58 -1.76
C GLU A 349 -9.69 -11.44 -3.10
N MET A 350 -10.50 -10.38 -3.29
CA MET A 350 -11.14 -10.13 -4.59
C MET A 350 -10.13 -9.91 -5.71
N PHE A 351 -9.03 -9.20 -5.45
CA PHE A 351 -7.96 -9.04 -6.45
C PHE A 351 -7.30 -10.38 -6.79
N ALA A 352 -7.05 -11.23 -5.79
CA ALA A 352 -6.48 -12.55 -6.02
C ALA A 352 -7.41 -13.47 -6.82
N GLU A 353 -8.72 -13.43 -6.58
CA GLU A 353 -9.70 -14.18 -7.37
C GLU A 353 -9.71 -13.73 -8.83
N ARG A 354 -9.63 -12.43 -9.09
CA ARG A 354 -9.54 -11.89 -10.47
C ARG A 354 -8.29 -12.36 -11.19
N LEU A 355 -7.15 -12.33 -10.50
CA LEU A 355 -5.89 -12.80 -11.04
C LEU A 355 -5.91 -14.32 -11.30
N ARG A 356 -6.53 -15.11 -10.41
CA ARG A 356 -6.76 -16.54 -10.64
C ARG A 356 -7.60 -16.79 -11.89
N ALA A 357 -8.73 -16.10 -12.03
CA ALA A 357 -9.59 -16.23 -13.21
C ALA A 357 -8.86 -15.81 -14.50
N LEU A 358 -7.99 -14.81 -14.41
CA LEU A 358 -7.12 -14.40 -15.51
C LEU A 358 -6.14 -15.53 -15.88
N ALA A 359 -5.46 -16.11 -14.90
CA ALA A 359 -4.55 -17.23 -15.12
C ALA A 359 -5.26 -18.44 -15.74
N ASP A 360 -6.43 -18.81 -15.23
CA ASP A 360 -7.27 -19.89 -15.77
C ASP A 360 -7.67 -19.62 -17.24
N THR A 361 -7.99 -18.37 -17.57
CA THR A 361 -8.35 -17.98 -18.95
C THR A 361 -7.17 -18.06 -19.91
N VAL A 362 -5.97 -17.69 -19.43
CA VAL A 362 -4.74 -17.67 -20.24
C VAL A 362 -4.10 -19.05 -20.31
N GLY A 363 -4.40 -19.92 -19.34
CA GLY A 363 -3.79 -21.24 -19.21
C GLY A 363 -2.39 -21.22 -18.58
N CYS A 364 -2.10 -20.26 -17.70
CA CYS A 364 -0.82 -20.17 -16.98
C CYS A 364 -0.95 -20.61 -15.51
N ASP A 365 0.19 -20.91 -14.89
CA ASP A 365 0.21 -21.33 -13.49
C ASP A 365 -0.15 -20.17 -12.55
N TRP A 366 -0.76 -20.53 -11.42
CA TRP A 366 -1.22 -19.58 -10.42
C TRP A 366 -0.78 -19.95 -9.00
N SER A 367 -0.42 -18.96 -8.20
CA SER A 367 -0.25 -19.14 -6.76
C SER A 367 -0.72 -17.92 -5.96
N ARG A 368 -1.05 -18.14 -4.68
CA ARG A 368 -1.37 -17.07 -3.72
C ARG A 368 -0.26 -16.96 -2.69
N LEU A 369 0.24 -15.75 -2.50
CA LEU A 369 1.13 -15.34 -1.44
C LEU A 369 0.43 -14.25 -0.62
N ARG A 370 0.46 -14.37 0.72
CA ARG A 370 -0.14 -13.39 1.62
C ARG A 370 0.92 -12.78 2.53
N PRO A 371 0.88 -11.47 2.79
CA PRO A 371 1.67 -10.90 3.86
C PRO A 371 1.22 -11.50 5.21
N PRO A 372 2.17 -11.77 6.14
CA PRO A 372 1.83 -12.11 7.53
C PRO A 372 1.09 -10.98 8.27
N GLU A 373 1.36 -9.73 7.87
CA GLU A 373 0.72 -8.53 8.42
C GLU A 373 -0.37 -7.99 7.46
N GLU A 374 -0.94 -6.81 7.78
CA GLU A 374 -1.99 -6.17 6.96
C GLU A 374 -1.57 -6.01 5.49
N ASP A 375 -0.34 -5.56 5.25
CA ASP A 375 0.26 -5.42 3.92
C ASP A 375 1.75 -5.83 3.91
N TRP A 376 2.37 -5.81 2.72
CA TRP A 376 3.79 -6.17 2.57
C TRP A 376 4.73 -5.11 3.17
N ASN A 377 4.31 -3.84 3.22
CA ASN A 377 5.10 -2.77 3.81
C ASN A 377 5.21 -2.90 5.34
N GLU A 378 4.11 -3.21 6.02
CA GLU A 378 4.10 -3.50 7.45
C GLU A 378 4.92 -4.75 7.77
N THR A 379 4.77 -5.81 6.96
CA THR A 379 5.60 -7.02 7.06
C THR A 379 7.10 -6.67 6.97
N LEU A 380 7.49 -5.82 6.01
CA LEU A 380 8.88 -5.39 5.85
C LEU A 380 9.36 -4.56 7.05
N LYS A 381 8.54 -3.61 7.53
CA LYS A 381 8.89 -2.75 8.67
C LYS A 381 9.20 -3.56 9.91
N ILE A 382 8.38 -4.56 10.24
CA ILE A 382 8.62 -5.45 11.38
C ILE A 382 9.95 -6.18 11.19
N ARG A 383 10.15 -6.82 10.03
CA ARG A 383 11.38 -7.58 9.74
C ARG A 383 12.66 -6.73 9.82
N GLU A 384 12.63 -5.50 9.31
CA GLU A 384 13.80 -4.61 9.34
C GLU A 384 14.04 -4.01 10.74
N LYS A 385 12.99 -3.78 11.55
CA LYS A 385 13.16 -3.41 12.98
C LYS A 385 13.83 -4.53 13.77
N GLU A 386 13.32 -5.76 13.66
CA GLU A 386 13.91 -6.93 14.34
C GLU A 386 15.37 -7.16 13.92
N LYS A 387 15.69 -6.97 12.64
CA LYS A 387 17.06 -7.09 12.13
C LYS A 387 18.00 -6.02 12.68
N ARG A 388 17.51 -4.79 12.93
CA ARG A 388 18.29 -3.73 13.58
C ARG A 388 18.52 -4.06 15.06
N GLU A 389 17.47 -4.47 15.77
CA GLU A 389 17.56 -4.88 17.17
C GLU A 389 18.52 -6.06 17.39
N ARG A 390 18.49 -7.07 16.50
CA ARG A 390 19.45 -8.19 16.53
C ARG A 390 20.90 -7.74 16.31
N LYS A 391 21.12 -6.73 15.46
CA LYS A 391 22.46 -6.17 15.22
C LYS A 391 22.95 -5.34 16.40
N GLU A 392 22.06 -4.62 17.07
CA GLU A 392 22.38 -3.79 18.23
C GLU A 392 22.57 -4.63 19.52
N GLY A 393 21.73 -5.66 19.73
CA GLY A 393 21.86 -6.60 20.85
C GLY A 393 22.89 -7.71 20.66
N GLY A 394 23.41 -7.88 19.43
CA GLY A 394 24.39 -8.91 19.06
C GLY A 394 25.85 -8.49 19.16
N VAL A 395 26.15 -7.25 19.56
CA VAL A 395 27.54 -6.83 19.83
C VAL A 395 27.89 -7.28 21.25
N PRO A 396 28.80 -8.25 21.47
CA PRO A 396 29.33 -8.47 22.80
C PRO A 396 29.97 -7.15 23.20
N HIS A 397 29.54 -6.56 24.33
CA HIS A 397 30.30 -5.49 24.95
C HIS A 397 31.76 -5.93 24.99
N SER A 398 32.57 -5.31 24.14
CA SER A 398 34.01 -5.44 24.17
C SER A 398 34.40 -5.12 25.60
N ARG A 399 34.77 -6.16 26.36
CA ARG A 399 35.26 -6.04 27.73
C ARG A 399 36.24 -4.88 27.73
N ARG A 400 35.97 -3.88 28.57
CA ARG A 400 36.92 -2.80 28.87
C ARG A 400 38.33 -3.42 28.90
N PRO A 401 39.31 -2.91 28.14
CA PRO A 401 40.67 -3.39 28.30
C PRO A 401 41.00 -3.23 29.78
N ARG A 402 41.38 -4.34 30.43
CA ARG A 402 41.94 -4.29 31.78
C ARG A 402 43.04 -3.24 31.74
N GLN A 403 42.83 -2.09 32.39
CA GLN A 403 43.93 -1.18 32.68
C GLN A 403 44.95 -2.00 33.48
N GLY A 404 46.00 -2.43 32.79
CA GLY A 404 47.18 -2.97 33.45
C GLY A 404 47.68 -1.85 34.35
N LYS A 405 47.71 -2.12 35.66
CA LYS A 405 48.48 -1.31 36.60
C LYS A 405 49.93 -1.31 36.11
N LEU A 406 50.33 -0.21 35.47
CA LEU A 406 51.74 0.07 35.21
C LEU A 406 52.44 0.12 36.56
N ARG A 407 53.42 -0.77 36.75
CA ARG A 407 54.36 -0.70 37.86
C ARG A 407 55.23 0.54 37.64
N PRO A 408 55.50 1.38 38.67
CA PRO A 408 56.51 2.43 38.56
C PRO A 408 57.88 1.79 38.31
N GLY A 409 58.60 2.28 37.30
CA GLY A 409 59.94 1.82 36.95
C GLY A 409 60.98 2.22 38.00
N GLU A 410 61.86 1.29 38.33
CA GLU A 410 63.11 1.56 39.06
C GLU A 410 64.06 2.39 38.16
N PRO A 411 64.78 3.37 38.72
CA PRO A 411 65.64 4.27 37.95
C PRO A 411 66.91 3.59 37.44
N ALA A 412 67.30 3.97 36.23
CA ALA A 412 68.47 3.50 35.51
C ALA A 412 69.78 3.87 36.22
N LEU A 413 70.68 2.91 36.33
CA LEU A 413 72.08 3.10 36.73
C LEU A 413 72.88 3.63 35.54
N ASP A 414 73.61 4.71 35.80
CA ASP A 414 74.49 5.45 34.90
C ASP A 414 75.84 4.72 34.75
N PRO A 415 76.41 4.50 33.55
CA PRO A 415 77.74 3.95 33.40
C PRO A 415 78.72 5.00 32.86
N ALA A 416 79.46 5.68 33.74
CA ALA A 416 80.74 6.31 33.38
C ALA A 416 81.53 6.73 34.63
N GLY A 417 82.46 5.89 35.07
CA GLY A 417 83.47 6.23 36.08
C GLY A 417 84.67 5.31 35.93
N ARG A 418 85.75 5.85 35.36
CA ARG A 418 86.96 5.17 34.94
C ARG A 418 87.91 4.78 36.09
N ASP A 419 88.64 3.70 35.81
CA ASP A 419 90.05 3.41 36.08
C ASP A 419 90.56 3.19 37.51
N ALA A 420 91.17 2.01 37.66
CA ALA A 420 91.99 1.56 38.79
C ALA A 420 93.45 1.38 38.35
N GLY A 421 94.38 1.83 39.21
CA GLY A 421 95.80 1.45 39.24
C GLY A 421 96.68 2.17 38.22
N GLY A 422 97.88 2.66 38.50
CA GLY A 422 98.83 2.48 39.59
C GLY A 422 100.16 3.12 39.14
N PRO A 423 101.19 3.21 40.00
CA PRO A 423 102.20 4.27 39.93
C PRO A 423 103.47 3.89 39.13
N GLY A 424 104.20 4.92 38.70
CA GLY A 424 105.68 4.89 38.66
C GLY A 424 106.35 5.18 37.31
N GLY A 425 107.24 6.18 37.31
CA GLY A 425 108.59 5.97 36.77
C GLY A 425 108.99 6.58 35.42
N VAL A 426 109.17 7.91 35.38
CA VAL A 426 110.40 8.63 34.96
C VAL A 426 111.10 8.31 33.61
N MET A 427 111.03 9.32 32.72
CA MET A 427 112.05 9.99 31.86
C MET A 427 113.09 9.22 31.00
N LYS A 428 113.19 9.72 29.75
CA LYS A 428 114.38 10.09 28.90
C LYS A 428 114.15 9.60 27.46
N ASP A 429 114.39 10.36 26.39
CA ASP A 429 115.07 11.64 26.15
C ASP A 429 114.27 12.49 25.14
#